data_AF-A0A528FNH1-F1
#
_entry.id   AF-A0A528FNH1-F1
#
_cell.length_a   1.000
_cell.length_b   1.000
_cell.length_c   1.000
_cell.angle_alpha   90.00
_cell.angle_beta   90.00
_cell.angle_gamma   90.00
#
_symmetry.space_group_name_H-M   'P 1'
#
loop_
_entity.id
_entity.type
_entity.pdbx_description
1 polymer ?
#
loop_
_entity_poly.entity_id
_entity_poly.type
_entity_poly.pdbx_seq_one_letter_code
_entity_poly.pdbx_strand_id
1 'polypeptide(L)'
;VLEHVSQTITGSLSIAASQTIASYWLPRRLASFHEAYPAVRLSVTIGNTRQVETTVLDGTADFGLVEGRTDSDILRRAKVDVDR
;
A
#
# COMPACT_ATOMS: atom_id res chain seq x y z
N VAL A 1 15.96 -31.15 18.98
CA VAL A 1 16.28 -30.18 17.93
C VAL A 1 15.37 -28.99 18.18
N LEU A 2 15.92 -27.87 18.67
CA LEU A 2 15.15 -26.66 18.93
C LEU A 2 15.16 -25.83 17.64
N GLU A 3 14.07 -25.87 16.87
CA GLU A 3 13.90 -24.95 15.74
C GLU A 3 13.60 -23.56 16.29
N HIS A 4 14.61 -22.68 16.24
CA HIS A 4 14.38 -21.24 16.22
C HIS A 4 13.64 -20.92 14.91
N VAL A 5 12.31 -20.82 14.97
CA VAL A 5 11.56 -20.16 13.91
C VAL A 5 11.95 -18.69 13.98
N SER A 6 12.89 -18.24 13.13
CA SER A 6 13.10 -16.82 12.93
C SER A 6 11.74 -16.24 12.51
N GLN A 7 11.19 -15.31 13.29
CA GLN A 7 9.91 -14.64 13.01
C GLN A 7 10.05 -13.64 11.85
N THR A 8 10.58 -14.10 10.73
CA THR A 8 10.78 -13.30 9.53
C THR A 8 9.42 -13.11 8.86
N ILE A 9 8.93 -11.88 8.84
CA ILE A 9 7.71 -11.55 8.10
C ILE A 9 7.99 -11.67 6.61
N THR A 10 7.23 -12.52 5.93
CA THR A 10 7.35 -12.78 4.49
C THR A 10 5.97 -12.68 3.83
N GLY A 11 5.93 -12.40 2.53
CA GLY A 11 4.69 -12.29 1.77
C GLY A 11 4.79 -11.32 0.60
N SER A 12 3.66 -11.00 0.00
CA SER A 12 3.52 -9.96 -1.02
C SER A 12 2.49 -8.93 -0.60
N LEU A 13 2.73 -7.67 -0.94
CA LEU A 13 1.81 -6.57 -0.71
C LEU A 13 1.70 -5.73 -1.99
N SER A 14 0.50 -5.67 -2.54
CA SER A 14 0.14 -4.90 -3.72
C SER A 14 -0.55 -3.60 -3.31
N ILE A 15 0.01 -2.47 -3.73
CA ILE A 15 -0.41 -1.14 -3.31
C ILE A 15 -0.83 -0.36 -4.56
N ALA A 16 -2.01 0.25 -4.54
CA ALA A 16 -2.40 1.24 -5.54
C ALA A 16 -2.27 2.64 -4.95
N ALA A 17 -1.75 3.61 -5.71
CA ALA A 17 -1.57 4.97 -5.21
C ALA A 17 -1.88 6.04 -6.26
N SER A 18 -2.41 7.18 -5.81
CA SER A 18 -2.53 8.37 -6.64
C SER A 18 -1.16 8.90 -7.04
N GLN A 19 -1.08 9.59 -8.18
CA GLN A 19 0.18 10.11 -8.70
C GLN A 19 0.91 11.01 -7.69
N THR A 20 0.21 11.93 -7.02
CA THR A 20 0.80 12.80 -5.98
C THR A 20 1.43 12.01 -4.84
N ILE A 21 0.70 11.01 -4.32
CA ILE A 21 1.16 10.18 -3.20
C ILE A 21 2.36 9.33 -3.62
N ALA A 22 2.29 8.73 -4.81
CA ALA A 22 3.36 7.89 -5.36
C ALA A 22 4.66 8.67 -5.59
N SER A 23 4.59 9.95 -5.96
CA SER A 23 5.77 10.76 -6.27
C SER A 23 6.52 11.28 -5.04
N TYR A 24 5.81 11.60 -3.95
CA TYR A 24 6.44 12.32 -2.82
C TYR A 24 6.31 11.63 -1.47
N TRP A 25 5.13 11.07 -1.17
CA TRP A 25 4.83 10.54 0.15
C TRP A 25 5.24 9.08 0.32
N LEU A 26 5.01 8.28 -0.72
CA LEU A 26 5.17 6.83 -0.70
C LEU A 26 6.63 6.35 -0.71
N PRO A 27 7.57 6.92 -1.51
CA PRO A 27 8.90 6.34 -1.67
C PRO A 27 9.67 6.19 -0.35
N ARG A 28 9.65 7.24 0.50
CA ARG A 28 10.34 7.20 1.80
C ARG A 28 9.75 6.16 2.75
N ARG A 29 8.44 5.93 2.70
CA ARG A 29 7.76 4.94 3.55
C ARG A 29 7.99 3.51 3.08
N LEU A 30 8.00 3.29 1.77
CA LEU A 30 8.34 1.97 1.21
C LEU A 30 9.80 1.61 1.49
N ALA A 31 10.71 2.58 1.43
CA ALA A 31 12.11 2.36 1.81
C ALA A 31 12.23 1.89 3.27
N SER A 32 11.65 2.63 4.23
CA SER A 32 11.67 2.24 5.64
C SER A 32 10.93 0.92 5.91
N PHE A 33 9.85 0.64 5.19
CA PHE A 33 9.15 -0.64 5.31
C PHE A 33 10.01 -1.80 4.80
N HIS A 34 10.68 -1.63 3.65
CA HIS A 34 11.55 -2.65 3.08
C HIS A 34 12.79 -2.91 3.95
N GLU A 35 13.34 -1.88 4.59
CA GLU A 35 14.43 -2.03 5.58
C GLU A 35 13.99 -2.87 6.78
N ALA A 36 12.76 -2.66 7.28
CA ALA A 36 12.21 -3.43 8.40
C ALA A 36 11.78 -4.85 8.01
N TYR A 37 11.29 -5.04 6.78
CA TYR A 37 10.72 -6.29 6.27
C TYR A 37 11.27 -6.65 4.89
N PRO A 38 12.57 -6.98 4.78
CA PRO A 38 13.24 -7.18 3.49
C PRO A 38 12.71 -8.39 2.70
N ALA A 39 12.08 -9.35 3.39
CA ALA A 39 11.50 -10.54 2.77
C ALA A 39 10.05 -10.34 2.28
N VAL A 40 9.47 -9.16 2.46
CA VAL A 40 8.15 -8.80 1.90
C VAL A 40 8.33 -8.20 0.51
N ARG A 41 7.64 -8.77 -0.48
CA ARG A 41 7.64 -8.28 -1.86
C ARG A 41 6.58 -7.19 -2.03
N LEU A 42 7.04 -5.98 -2.29
CA LEU A 42 6.16 -4.84 -2.56
C LEU A 42 5.91 -4.69 -4.06
N SER A 43 4.65 -4.47 -4.44
CA SER A 43 4.26 -4.05 -5.79
C SER A 43 3.45 -2.76 -5.70
N VAL A 44 3.73 -1.79 -6.57
CA VAL A 44 3.05 -0.49 -6.56
C VAL A 44 2.50 -0.19 -7.95
N THR A 45 1.19 0.06 -8.02
CA THR A 45 0.51 0.53 -9.22
C THR A 45 0.12 2.00 -9.03
N ILE A 46 0.47 2.84 -10.01
CA ILE A 46 0.18 4.27 -9.97
C ILE A 46 -1.00 4.54 -10.90
N GLY A 47 -2.00 5.25 -10.39
CA GLY A 47 -3.19 5.63 -11.16
C GLY A 47 -3.85 6.89 -10.62
N ASN A 48 -4.91 7.35 -11.26
CA ASN A 48 -5.80 8.36 -10.66
C ASN A 48 -6.69 7.73 -9.57
N THR A 49 -7.38 8.54 -8.78
CA THR A 49 -8.25 8.07 -7.67
C THR A 49 -9.24 6.98 -8.11
N ARG A 50 -9.86 7.12 -9.28
CA ARG A 50 -10.82 6.13 -9.80
C ARG A 50 -10.15 4.80 -10.16
N GLN A 51 -8.97 4.87 -10.77
CA GLN A 51 -8.18 3.67 -11.07
C GLN A 51 -7.77 2.97 -9.78
N VAL A 52 -7.28 3.72 -8.78
CA VAL A 52 -6.92 3.17 -7.47
C VAL A 52 -8.12 2.49 -6.81
N GLU A 53 -9.28 3.14 -6.81
CA GLU A 53 -10.53 2.56 -6.30
C GLU A 53 -10.88 1.26 -7.02
N THR A 54 -10.78 1.24 -8.35
CA THR A 54 -11.06 0.03 -9.15
C THR A 54 -10.10 -1.12 -8.81
N THR A 55 -8.80 -0.83 -8.74
CA THR A 55 -7.75 -1.82 -8.42
C THR A 55 -7.90 -2.42 -7.02
N VAL A 56 -8.49 -1.68 -6.08
CA VAL A 56 -8.81 -2.24 -4.74
C VAL A 56 -10.08 -3.07 -4.79
N LEU A 57 -11.11 -2.59 -5.50
CA LEU A 57 -12.39 -3.29 -5.63
C LEU A 57 -12.29 -4.62 -6.38
N ASP A 58 -11.40 -4.71 -7.37
CA ASP A 58 -11.15 -5.93 -8.14
C ASP A 58 -10.16 -6.89 -7.45
N GLY A 59 -9.56 -6.50 -6.33
CA GLY A 59 -8.60 -7.29 -5.56
C GLY A 59 -7.19 -7.36 -6.14
N THR A 60 -6.87 -6.54 -7.15
CA THR A 60 -5.51 -6.45 -7.71
C THR A 60 -4.54 -5.75 -6.75
N ALA A 61 -5.05 -4.84 -5.90
CA ALA A 61 -4.32 -4.22 -4.81
C ALA A 61 -4.97 -4.55 -3.46
N ASP A 62 -4.13 -4.81 -2.45
CA ASP A 62 -4.57 -5.03 -1.08
C ASP A 62 -5.14 -3.75 -0.46
N PHE A 63 -4.59 -2.60 -0.84
CA PHE A 63 -5.12 -1.29 -0.46
C PHE A 63 -4.73 -0.17 -1.43
N GLY A 64 -5.48 0.92 -1.36
CA GLY A 64 -5.32 2.12 -2.17
C GLY A 64 -4.99 3.35 -1.32
N LEU A 65 -4.10 4.20 -1.82
CA LEU A 65 -3.76 5.49 -1.23
C LEU A 65 -4.23 6.61 -2.17
N VAL A 66 -5.14 7.45 -1.69
CA VAL A 66 -5.71 8.56 -2.45
C VAL A 66 -5.89 9.80 -1.56
N GLU A 67 -5.80 10.97 -2.16
CA GLU A 67 -6.12 12.25 -1.49
C GLU A 67 -7.61 12.62 -1.68
N GLY A 68 -8.20 12.15 -2.79
CA GLY A 68 -9.57 12.45 -3.17
C GLY A 68 -10.60 11.56 -2.47
N ARG A 69 -11.88 11.89 -2.67
CA ARG A 69 -12.99 11.05 -2.25
C ARG A 69 -13.05 9.81 -3.15
N THR A 70 -13.43 8.68 -2.56
CA THR A 70 -13.92 7.50 -3.28
C THR A 70 -15.44 7.45 -3.14
N ASP A 71 -16.11 6.80 -4.08
CA ASP A 71 -17.57 6.79 -4.14
C ASP A 71 -18.17 5.47 -3.64
N SER A 72 -17.35 4.40 -3.59
CA SER A 72 -17.82 3.09 -3.16
C SER A 72 -18.06 2.99 -1.66
N ASP A 73 -19.24 2.49 -1.30
CA ASP A 73 -19.69 2.27 0.08
C ASP A 73 -19.07 1.02 0.72
N ILE A 74 -18.58 0.08 -0.09
CA ILE A 74 -17.92 -1.14 0.40
C ILE A 74 -16.46 -0.91 0.79
N LEU A 75 -15.89 0.24 0.39
CA LEU A 75 -14.52 0.60 0.75
C LEU A 75 -14.47 1.25 2.13
N ARG A 76 -13.78 0.60 3.06
CA ARG A 76 -13.43 1.23 4.33
C ARG A 76 -12.28 2.21 4.13
N ARG A 77 -12.51 3.47 4.48
CA ARG A 77 -11.51 4.54 4.43
C ARG A 77 -10.92 4.78 5.82
N ALA A 78 -9.61 5.00 5.86
CA ALA A 78 -8.90 5.41 7.05
C ALA A 78 -7.88 6.49 6.67
N LYS A 79 -7.82 7.56 7.45
CA LYS A 79 -6.84 8.63 7.25
C LYS A 79 -5.48 8.14 7.74
N VAL A 80 -4.51 8.04 6.83
CA VAL A 80 -3.17 7.53 7.13
C VAL A 80 -2.21 8.66 7.50
N ASP A 81 -2.38 9.84 6.92
CA ASP A 81 -1.54 11.00 7.19
C ASP A 81 -2.25 12.32 6.82
N VAL A 82 -1.62 13.44 7.17
CA VAL A 82 -1.92 14.77 6.62
C VAL A 82 -0.66 15.35 6.00
N ASP A 83 -0.82 16.02 4.87
CA ASP A 83 0.22 16.94 4.41
C ASP A 83 0.42 18.03 5.49
N ARG A 84 1.68 18.37 5.75
CA ARG A 84 2.05 19.35 6.79
C ARG A 84 2.34 20.71 6.18
#